data_AF-A0AAW2RZK3-F1
#
_entry.id   AF-A0AAW2RZK3-F1
#
_cell.length_a   1.000
_cell.length_b   1.000
_cell.length_c   1.000
_cell.angle_alpha   90.00
_cell.angle_beta   90.00
_cell.angle_gamma   90.00
#
_symmetry.space_group_name_H-M   'P 1'
#
loop_
_entity.id
_entity.type
_entity.pdbx_description
1 polymer ?
#
loop_
_entity_poly.entity_id
_entity_poly.type
_entity_poly.pdbx_seq_one_letter_code
_entity_poly.pdbx_strand_id
1 'polypeptide(L)'
;MEKVGKILHLFVLLFLVPFPSSSFPLCTDLRQPTSLKGRLAFCPYNGKVCCSSSQDLLLQKQFEAMNISDSACAAAVKSILCATCDPFAAKLFNVGSDSRSVPVLCNSTAGTAVSSLSSQEDDSFCSTVWESCQNVLILNSPFAPALQSKARVPRNVTLSKLTDLWGSKSEFCSAFGGASDENSLCFDGKAVLFNKTDTLPPPKGICLEKLGNGSYINMVPHPDGSNRAFFSNLAGKVWLATIPEQDSGDVLGLDESNPFVDLTDQVYLDTSFGMMGLAFHPNFATNGRFFASFNCDKVKSPGCGGRCACNSDVSCDPSELGSLNAGEVCRYHTVIAEYSANGTASSPSMAEKARPQEVRRIFTMGLPFTANHGGQILFGPADVYLYIMMGDGGSKGDPYNFAQNKKSLLGKIMRVDIDNIPSEDEIIKLGRWGNYSVPQDNPYSEDKEMEPEIWAYGLRNPWRCSFDSERPSYFLCADVGQDQYEEVDIISKGGNYGWRVYEGPLVFQPEKTPGGNTSADSIDPIFPVLGYSHSEINKLGSAAISGGYFYRSHIDPCTYGSYLYGDLYASHLWAATETPRTSGNFTPTDTPFSCALDSPIKCDSVPNSNLPA
;
A
#
# COMPACT_ATOMS: atom_id res chain seq x y z
N MET A 1 45.17 24.06 19.34
CA MET A 1 44.40 24.52 18.16
C MET A 1 42.93 24.26 18.42
N GLU A 2 42.37 25.00 19.35
CA GLU A 2 41.09 24.69 19.99
C GLU A 2 40.37 26.03 20.16
N LYS A 3 39.84 26.58 19.06
CA LYS A 3 38.95 27.77 19.07
C LYS A 3 38.29 28.16 17.73
N VAL A 4 38.26 27.28 16.71
CA VAL A 4 37.64 27.61 15.39
C VAL A 4 36.42 26.74 15.06
N GLY A 5 36.19 25.62 15.75
CA GLY A 5 35.11 24.67 15.42
C GLY A 5 33.69 25.02 15.91
N LYS A 6 33.50 26.07 16.72
CA LYS A 6 32.19 26.39 17.32
C LYS A 6 31.38 27.48 16.60
N ILE A 7 31.95 28.15 15.59
CA ILE A 7 31.26 29.23 14.87
C ILE A 7 30.55 28.71 13.60
N LEU A 8 30.94 27.55 13.07
CA LEU A 8 30.32 26.98 11.87
C LEU A 8 29.02 26.21 12.14
N HIS A 9 28.77 25.80 13.40
CA HIS A 9 27.50 25.15 13.78
C HIS A 9 26.35 26.13 14.02
N LEU A 10 26.62 27.42 14.20
CA LEU A 10 25.56 28.41 14.40
C LEU A 10 24.93 28.92 13.09
N PHE A 11 25.60 28.70 11.94
CA PHE A 11 25.10 29.15 10.63
C PHE A 11 24.32 28.09 9.85
N VAL A 12 24.41 26.80 10.22
CA VAL A 12 23.64 25.72 9.57
C VAL A 12 22.24 25.53 10.19
N LEU A 13 22.02 26.08 11.39
CA LEU A 13 20.71 26.08 12.06
C LEU A 13 19.71 27.12 11.52
N LEU A 14 20.10 27.96 10.56
CA LEU A 14 19.23 28.99 9.95
C LEU A 14 18.54 28.56 8.64
N PHE A 15 18.73 27.32 8.17
CA PHE A 15 18.01 26.76 7.01
C PHE A 15 17.10 25.57 7.33
N LEU A 16 16.82 25.32 8.61
CA LEU A 16 15.65 24.51 9.01
C LEU A 16 14.41 25.40 8.98
N VAL A 17 14.02 25.86 7.78
CA VAL A 17 12.67 26.36 7.59
C VAL A 17 11.78 25.12 7.62
N PRO A 18 10.85 24.97 8.58
CA PRO A 18 9.82 23.95 8.44
C PRO A 18 9.11 24.27 7.13
N PHE A 19 9.16 23.38 6.14
CA PHE A 19 8.27 23.51 5.00
C PHE A 19 6.87 23.58 5.60
N PRO A 20 6.13 24.70 5.44
CA PRO A 20 4.79 24.80 5.98
C PRO A 20 3.99 23.66 5.35
N SER A 21 3.42 22.81 6.20
CA SER A 21 2.45 21.78 5.82
C SER A 21 1.31 22.49 5.11
N SER A 22 1.42 22.58 3.79
CA SER A 22 0.43 23.25 2.97
C SER A 22 -0.68 22.24 2.76
N SER A 23 -1.81 22.43 3.44
CA SER A 23 -3.03 21.70 3.09
C SER A 23 -3.31 21.96 1.62
N PHE A 24 -3.30 20.91 0.82
CA PHE A 24 -3.65 21.06 -0.57
C PHE A 24 -5.15 21.31 -0.71
N PRO A 25 -5.55 22.12 -1.70
CA PRO A 25 -6.95 22.20 -2.09
C PRO A 25 -7.47 20.79 -2.44
N LEU A 26 -8.77 20.55 -2.25
CA LEU A 26 -9.41 19.26 -2.49
C LEU A 26 -10.55 19.41 -3.51
N CYS A 27 -10.71 18.37 -4.32
CA CYS A 27 -11.78 18.19 -5.30
C CYS A 27 -13.04 17.60 -4.65
N THR A 28 -14.17 17.56 -5.37
CA THR A 28 -15.43 17.04 -4.80
C THR A 28 -15.36 15.57 -4.36
N ASP A 29 -14.38 14.82 -4.88
CA ASP A 29 -14.05 13.44 -4.52
C ASP A 29 -12.99 13.37 -3.38
N LEU A 30 -12.69 14.49 -2.73
CA LEU A 30 -11.68 14.63 -1.68
C LEU A 30 -10.24 14.32 -2.13
N ARG A 31 -9.96 14.33 -3.44
CA ARG A 31 -8.60 14.20 -3.97
C ARG A 31 -7.92 15.54 -4.21
N GLN A 32 -6.60 15.50 -4.37
CA GLN A 32 -5.83 16.69 -4.73
C GLN A 32 -6.02 17.07 -6.22
N PRO A 33 -6.21 18.35 -6.55
CA PRO A 33 -6.18 18.86 -7.91
C PRO A 33 -4.87 18.52 -8.63
N THR A 34 -4.97 18.02 -9.85
CA THR A 34 -3.82 17.56 -10.63
C THR A 34 -3.37 18.60 -11.66
N SER A 35 -2.11 18.52 -12.09
CA SER A 35 -1.61 19.34 -13.20
C SER A 35 -1.83 18.60 -14.51
N LEU A 36 -2.69 19.13 -15.39
CA LEU A 36 -2.93 18.52 -16.69
C LEU A 36 -1.78 18.81 -17.67
N LYS A 37 -1.48 17.84 -18.53
CA LYS A 37 -0.55 17.99 -19.67
C LYS A 37 -1.13 18.84 -20.83
N GLY A 38 -2.36 19.34 -20.70
CA GLY A 38 -3.08 20.15 -21.67
C GLY A 38 -4.19 20.97 -21.03
N ARG A 39 -4.91 21.80 -21.80
CA ARG A 39 -6.00 22.65 -21.31
C ARG A 39 -7.35 21.97 -21.53
N LEU A 40 -8.23 22.01 -20.53
CA LEU A 40 -9.64 21.61 -20.66
C LEU A 40 -10.33 22.48 -21.72
N ALA A 41 -11.15 21.85 -22.56
CA ALA A 41 -11.78 22.50 -23.70
C ALA A 41 -13.05 23.25 -23.29
N PHE A 42 -13.85 22.65 -22.40
CA PHE A 42 -15.14 23.20 -22.01
C PHE A 42 -15.02 24.10 -20.76
N CYS A 43 -14.36 23.62 -19.70
CA CYS A 43 -14.12 24.32 -18.44
C CYS A 43 -12.64 24.71 -18.26
N PRO A 44 -12.16 25.77 -18.94
CA PRO A 44 -10.74 26.10 -18.94
C PRO A 44 -10.27 26.58 -17.57
N TYR A 45 -9.19 25.98 -17.05
CA TYR A 45 -8.51 26.39 -15.83
C TYR A 45 -7.02 26.60 -16.07
N ASN A 46 -6.41 27.55 -15.35
CA ASN A 46 -4.97 27.79 -15.39
C ASN A 46 -4.33 27.22 -14.11
N GLY A 47 -3.52 26.17 -14.24
CA GLY A 47 -2.83 25.54 -13.11
C GLY A 47 -3.40 24.17 -12.77
N LYS A 48 -3.54 23.88 -11.48
CA LYS A 48 -4.12 22.61 -11.01
C LYS A 48 -5.64 22.64 -11.14
N VAL A 49 -6.24 21.49 -11.47
CA VAL A 49 -7.67 21.37 -11.77
C VAL A 49 -8.21 20.04 -11.24
N CYS A 50 -9.50 20.00 -10.92
CA CYS A 50 -10.18 18.81 -10.39
C CYS A 50 -10.78 17.88 -11.45
N CYS A 51 -10.87 18.34 -12.69
CA CYS A 51 -11.42 17.55 -13.78
C CYS A 51 -10.33 16.97 -14.69
N SER A 52 -10.52 15.72 -15.10
CA SER A 52 -9.85 15.13 -16.26
C SER A 52 -10.49 15.60 -17.57
N SER A 53 -9.84 15.32 -18.70
CA SER A 53 -10.43 15.58 -20.03
C SER A 53 -11.72 14.80 -20.30
N SER A 54 -11.90 13.63 -19.68
CA SER A 54 -13.14 12.85 -19.80
C SER A 54 -14.28 13.46 -18.99
N GLN A 55 -13.99 13.93 -17.77
CA GLN A 55 -14.95 14.66 -16.95
C GLN A 55 -15.37 16.00 -17.58
N ASP A 56 -14.42 16.74 -18.18
CA ASP A 56 -14.71 17.97 -18.93
C ASP A 56 -15.66 17.71 -20.10
N LEU A 57 -15.46 16.61 -20.83
CA LEU A 57 -16.36 16.19 -21.91
C LEU A 57 -17.75 15.78 -21.40
N LEU A 58 -17.83 15.15 -20.22
CA LEU A 58 -19.12 14.81 -19.59
C LEU A 58 -19.88 16.08 -19.18
N LEU A 59 -19.20 17.07 -18.60
CA LEU A 59 -19.80 18.36 -18.26
C LEU A 59 -20.27 19.11 -19.51
N GLN A 60 -19.49 19.05 -20.60
CA GLN A 60 -19.89 19.63 -21.88
C GLN A 60 -21.19 19.00 -22.39
N LYS A 61 -21.27 17.65 -22.43
CA LYS A 61 -22.47 16.92 -22.86
C LYS A 61 -23.66 17.23 -21.96
N GLN A 62 -23.43 17.33 -20.65
CA GLN A 62 -24.46 17.69 -19.68
C GLN A 62 -25.01 19.09 -19.96
N PHE A 63 -24.14 20.06 -20.21
CA PHE A 63 -24.53 21.43 -20.53
C PHE A 63 -25.31 21.53 -21.85
N GLU A 64 -24.84 20.87 -22.91
CA GLU A 64 -25.53 20.83 -24.20
C GLU A 64 -26.92 20.21 -24.08
N ALA A 65 -27.08 19.17 -23.25
CA ALA A 65 -28.36 18.54 -22.98
C ALA A 65 -29.36 19.44 -22.24
N MET A 66 -28.90 20.52 -21.58
CA MET A 66 -29.80 21.48 -20.90
C MET A 66 -30.55 22.40 -21.86
N ASN A 67 -30.08 22.52 -23.12
CA ASN A 67 -30.72 23.29 -24.20
C ASN A 67 -31.14 24.73 -23.79
N ILE A 68 -30.21 25.47 -23.17
CA ILE A 68 -30.45 26.82 -22.66
C ILE A 68 -30.32 27.82 -23.83
N SER A 69 -31.41 28.51 -24.17
CA SER A 69 -31.45 29.44 -25.30
C SER A 69 -30.88 30.83 -24.99
N ASP A 70 -31.03 31.29 -23.75
CA ASP A 70 -30.55 32.60 -23.32
C ASP A 70 -29.05 32.55 -23.00
N SER A 71 -28.28 33.47 -23.60
CA SER A 71 -26.83 33.47 -23.49
C SER A 71 -26.31 33.84 -22.10
N ALA A 72 -27.01 34.71 -21.36
CA ALA A 72 -26.63 35.10 -20.00
C ALA A 72 -26.89 33.95 -19.03
N CYS A 73 -28.06 33.31 -19.13
CA CYS A 73 -28.35 32.10 -18.34
C CYS A 73 -27.40 30.96 -18.69
N ALA A 74 -27.12 30.73 -19.98
CA ALA A 74 -26.19 29.72 -20.43
C ALA A 74 -24.77 29.94 -19.88
N ALA A 75 -24.30 31.19 -19.85
CA ALA A 75 -23.00 31.53 -19.25
C ALA A 75 -22.97 31.27 -17.74
N ALA A 76 -24.02 31.65 -17.01
CA ALA A 76 -24.12 31.43 -15.56
C ALA A 76 -24.15 29.93 -15.21
N VAL A 77 -24.97 29.14 -15.91
CA VAL A 77 -25.06 27.69 -15.70
C VAL A 77 -23.77 26.98 -16.09
N LYS A 78 -23.13 27.40 -17.20
CA LYS A 78 -21.82 26.87 -17.57
C LYS A 78 -20.78 27.10 -16.47
N SER A 79 -20.73 28.32 -15.92
CA SER A 79 -19.80 28.67 -14.84
C SER A 79 -20.01 27.78 -13.61
N ILE A 80 -21.29 27.55 -13.24
CA ILE A 80 -21.67 26.66 -12.13
C ILE A 80 -21.23 25.21 -12.37
N LEU A 81 -21.42 24.67 -13.57
CA LEU A 81 -20.95 23.31 -13.90
C LEU A 81 -19.43 23.22 -13.85
N CYS A 82 -18.74 24.25 -14.33
CA CYS A 82 -17.28 24.30 -14.32
C CYS A 82 -16.68 24.46 -12.92
N ALA A 83 -17.46 24.88 -11.92
CA ALA A 83 -17.01 24.95 -10.53
C ALA A 83 -16.59 23.57 -9.97
N THR A 84 -17.12 22.47 -10.52
CA THR A 84 -16.68 21.10 -10.18
C THR A 84 -15.21 20.86 -10.55
N CYS A 85 -14.71 21.57 -11.56
CA CYS A 85 -13.32 21.49 -11.98
C CYS A 85 -12.42 22.46 -11.21
N ASP A 86 -12.97 23.35 -10.38
CA ASP A 86 -12.18 24.27 -9.58
C ASP A 86 -11.34 23.47 -8.55
N PRO A 87 -10.05 23.81 -8.35
CA PRO A 87 -9.19 23.15 -7.37
C PRO A 87 -9.80 23.13 -5.96
N PHE A 88 -10.66 24.08 -5.59
CA PHE A 88 -11.32 24.16 -4.28
C PHE A 88 -12.74 23.59 -4.27
N ALA A 89 -13.09 22.73 -5.23
CA ALA A 89 -14.46 22.22 -5.38
C ALA A 89 -14.99 21.53 -4.10
N ALA A 90 -14.17 20.81 -3.32
CA ALA A 90 -14.62 20.23 -2.05
C ALA A 90 -15.28 21.27 -1.12
N LYS A 91 -14.69 22.47 -1.06
CA LYS A 91 -15.14 23.57 -0.20
C LYS A 91 -16.39 24.24 -0.78
N LEU A 92 -16.40 24.49 -2.09
CA LEU A 92 -17.54 25.10 -2.80
C LEU A 92 -18.81 24.26 -2.69
N PHE A 93 -18.67 22.93 -2.71
CA PHE A 93 -19.79 21.98 -2.67
C PHE A 93 -20.08 21.44 -1.27
N ASN A 94 -19.34 21.91 -0.25
CA ASN A 94 -19.47 21.57 1.16
C ASN A 94 -19.51 20.04 1.45
N VAL A 95 -18.60 19.29 0.83
CA VAL A 95 -18.57 17.82 0.84
C VAL A 95 -18.53 17.22 2.26
N GLY A 96 -18.01 17.95 3.24
CA GLY A 96 -17.92 17.50 4.65
C GLY A 96 -19.18 17.63 5.50
N SER A 97 -20.21 18.37 5.05
CA SER A 97 -21.46 18.55 5.83
C SER A 97 -22.64 17.83 5.18
N ASP A 98 -22.90 18.15 3.92
CA ASP A 98 -23.96 17.58 3.08
C ASP A 98 -23.58 17.82 1.62
N SER A 99 -23.37 16.75 0.83
CA SER A 99 -22.94 16.89 -0.57
C SER A 99 -24.02 17.56 -1.42
N ARG A 100 -23.64 18.65 -2.11
CA ARG A 100 -24.53 19.43 -2.97
C ARG A 100 -24.24 19.16 -4.44
N SER A 101 -25.26 19.28 -5.30
CA SER A 101 -25.10 19.22 -6.77
C SER A 101 -24.74 20.56 -7.39
N VAL A 102 -24.98 21.65 -6.66
CA VAL A 102 -24.70 23.04 -7.05
C VAL A 102 -23.82 23.64 -5.94
N PRO A 103 -22.72 24.33 -6.28
CA PRO A 103 -21.88 24.99 -5.29
C PRO A 103 -22.68 26.07 -4.55
N VAL A 104 -22.27 26.40 -3.34
CA VAL A 104 -22.88 27.51 -2.59
C VAL A 104 -22.66 28.80 -3.39
N LEU A 105 -23.72 29.47 -3.85
CA LEU A 105 -23.63 30.70 -4.62
C LEU A 105 -23.48 31.91 -3.70
N CYS A 106 -22.67 32.91 -4.05
CA CYS A 106 -22.51 34.08 -3.17
C CYS A 106 -23.81 34.88 -3.05
N ASN A 107 -24.20 35.20 -1.80
CA ASN A 107 -25.31 36.09 -1.44
C ASN A 107 -24.82 37.52 -1.11
N SER A 108 -25.73 38.50 -1.20
CA SER A 108 -25.44 39.92 -0.98
C SER A 108 -25.27 40.29 0.50
N THR A 109 -25.52 39.37 1.43
CA THR A 109 -25.58 39.64 2.87
C THR A 109 -24.27 39.43 3.65
N ALA A 110 -23.10 39.34 3.00
CA ALA A 110 -21.82 39.20 3.71
C ALA A 110 -20.94 40.44 3.56
N GLY A 111 -20.94 41.29 4.58
CA GLY A 111 -19.97 42.36 4.73
C GLY A 111 -18.57 41.82 5.09
N THR A 112 -17.58 42.30 4.33
CA THR A 112 -16.15 42.50 4.68
C THR A 112 -15.27 41.31 5.12
N ALA A 113 -14.35 40.92 4.22
CA ALA A 113 -12.90 40.98 4.50
C ALA A 113 -12.07 41.09 3.19
N VAL A 114 -11.61 42.32 2.88
CA VAL A 114 -10.38 42.71 2.12
C VAL A 114 -10.34 42.32 0.61
N SER A 115 -10.30 43.19 -0.41
CA SER A 115 -9.85 44.59 -0.53
C SER A 115 -10.43 45.31 -1.77
N SER A 116 -10.80 46.58 -1.55
CA SER A 116 -10.69 47.77 -2.41
C SER A 116 -10.85 47.70 -3.95
N LEU A 117 -11.99 48.25 -4.43
CA LEU A 117 -12.13 49.37 -5.39
C LEU A 117 -13.36 49.17 -6.28
N SER A 118 -14.49 49.70 -5.84
CA SER A 118 -15.46 50.52 -6.58
C SER A 118 -16.86 50.29 -6.04
N SER A 119 -17.50 51.39 -5.66
CA SER A 119 -18.90 51.48 -5.31
C SER A 119 -19.76 51.24 -6.56
N GLN A 120 -20.33 50.04 -6.70
CA GLN A 120 -21.55 49.83 -7.45
C GLN A 120 -22.45 48.83 -6.72
N GLU A 121 -23.74 49.10 -6.81
CA GLU A 121 -24.85 48.47 -6.12
C GLU A 121 -24.88 46.93 -6.26
N ASP A 122 -25.23 46.26 -5.15
CA ASP A 122 -26.05 45.05 -5.05
C ASP A 122 -26.11 44.07 -6.25
N ASP A 123 -25.07 43.25 -6.47
CA ASP A 123 -25.26 42.03 -7.26
C ASP A 123 -24.49 40.83 -6.68
N SER A 124 -25.23 40.00 -5.95
CA SER A 124 -24.74 38.69 -5.54
C SER A 124 -24.78 37.73 -6.72
N PHE A 125 -23.82 36.81 -6.86
CA PHE A 125 -23.87 35.85 -7.99
C PHE A 125 -25.16 35.02 -7.98
N CYS A 126 -25.70 34.71 -6.81
CA CYS A 126 -27.03 34.09 -6.71
C CYS A 126 -28.13 34.95 -7.35
N SER A 127 -28.07 36.28 -7.16
CA SER A 127 -28.98 37.23 -7.78
C SER A 127 -28.84 37.23 -9.30
N THR A 128 -27.60 37.26 -9.80
CA THR A 128 -27.31 37.21 -11.23
C THR A 128 -27.87 35.95 -11.88
N VAL A 129 -27.73 34.79 -11.21
CA VAL A 129 -28.28 33.51 -11.68
C VAL A 129 -29.80 33.59 -11.73
N TRP A 130 -30.45 34.07 -10.67
CA TRP A 130 -31.90 34.23 -10.65
C TRP A 130 -32.37 35.13 -11.78
N GLU A 131 -31.79 36.32 -11.91
CA GLU A 131 -32.26 37.32 -12.88
C GLU A 131 -32.06 36.88 -14.32
N SER A 132 -30.94 36.21 -14.61
CA SER A 132 -30.62 35.68 -15.94
C SER A 132 -31.45 34.46 -16.30
N CYS A 133 -31.75 33.58 -15.33
CA CYS A 133 -32.37 32.27 -15.62
C CYS A 133 -33.84 32.15 -15.23
N GLN A 134 -34.43 33.08 -14.46
CA GLN A 134 -35.74 32.90 -13.83
C GLN A 134 -36.86 32.50 -14.80
N ASN A 135 -36.84 33.05 -16.02
CA ASN A 135 -37.84 32.80 -17.05
C ASN A 135 -37.35 31.90 -18.20
N VAL A 136 -36.12 31.39 -18.11
CA VAL A 136 -35.48 30.57 -19.14
C VAL A 136 -35.78 29.10 -18.87
N LEU A 137 -36.15 28.37 -19.91
CA LEU A 137 -36.40 26.93 -19.81
C LEU A 137 -35.05 26.20 -19.78
N ILE A 138 -34.83 25.42 -18.72
CA ILE A 138 -33.62 24.60 -18.56
C ILE A 138 -34.06 23.14 -18.48
N LEU A 139 -33.60 22.32 -19.42
CA LEU A 139 -33.86 20.89 -19.40
C LEU A 139 -32.99 20.23 -18.31
N ASN A 140 -33.61 19.43 -17.43
CA ASN A 140 -32.91 18.82 -16.28
C ASN A 140 -32.16 19.86 -15.44
N SER A 141 -32.87 20.94 -15.10
CA SER A 141 -32.32 22.06 -14.33
C SER A 141 -31.54 21.59 -13.10
N PRO A 142 -30.27 22.01 -12.92
CA PRO A 142 -29.50 21.66 -11.72
C PRO A 142 -30.09 22.27 -10.44
N PHE A 143 -31.05 23.19 -10.59
CA PHE A 143 -31.72 23.89 -9.50
C PHE A 143 -33.04 23.24 -9.06
N ALA A 144 -33.35 22.02 -9.52
CA ALA A 144 -34.56 21.33 -9.11
C ALA A 144 -34.55 20.99 -7.60
N PRO A 145 -35.60 21.32 -6.82
CA PRO A 145 -35.65 21.06 -5.37
C PRO A 145 -35.42 19.59 -4.97
N ALA A 146 -35.86 18.65 -5.82
CA ALA A 146 -35.72 17.22 -5.61
C ALA A 146 -34.25 16.73 -5.58
N LEU A 147 -33.29 17.53 -6.08
CA LEU A 147 -31.86 17.20 -6.05
C LEU A 147 -31.20 17.55 -4.70
N GLN A 148 -31.90 18.23 -3.79
CA GLN A 148 -31.42 18.51 -2.42
C GLN A 148 -31.91 17.48 -1.39
N SER A 149 -33.05 16.83 -1.62
CA SER A 149 -33.58 15.76 -0.77
C SER A 149 -33.24 14.39 -1.37
N LYS A 150 -32.58 13.50 -0.62
CA LYS A 150 -32.27 12.09 -1.01
C LYS A 150 -33.51 11.19 -1.21
N ALA A 151 -34.50 11.63 -1.99
CA ALA A 151 -35.69 10.86 -2.34
C ALA A 151 -35.57 10.34 -3.79
N ARG A 152 -35.63 9.02 -3.94
CA ARG A 152 -35.61 8.31 -5.22
C ARG A 152 -36.98 8.47 -5.90
N VAL A 153 -37.12 9.32 -6.92
CA VAL A 153 -38.33 9.43 -7.77
C VAL A 153 -37.97 9.83 -9.23
N PRO A 154 -38.86 9.65 -10.22
CA PRO A 154 -38.62 8.89 -11.44
C PRO A 154 -37.98 9.71 -12.57
N ARG A 155 -37.30 8.99 -13.48
CA ARG A 155 -36.88 9.48 -14.80
C ARG A 155 -38.10 9.91 -15.63
N ASN A 156 -38.58 11.14 -15.44
CA ASN A 156 -39.31 11.86 -16.47
C ASN A 156 -38.94 13.34 -16.38
N VAL A 157 -38.15 13.70 -17.39
CA VAL A 157 -37.61 15.02 -17.72
C VAL A 157 -38.69 16.09 -17.59
N THR A 158 -38.45 17.09 -16.74
CA THR A 158 -39.29 18.28 -16.62
C THR A 158 -38.50 19.49 -17.07
N LEU A 159 -38.85 19.97 -18.27
CA LEU A 159 -38.49 21.30 -18.72
C LEU A 159 -39.07 22.29 -17.70
N SER A 160 -38.23 23.06 -17.03
CA SER A 160 -38.66 23.93 -15.92
C SER A 160 -37.95 25.27 -15.96
N LYS A 161 -38.68 26.33 -15.61
CA LYS A 161 -38.12 27.65 -15.30
C LYS A 161 -37.84 27.73 -13.80
N LEU A 162 -36.96 28.63 -13.36
CA LEU A 162 -36.75 28.77 -11.90
C LEU A 162 -38.00 29.28 -11.21
N THR A 163 -38.82 30.11 -11.86
CA THR A 163 -40.13 30.55 -11.33
C THR A 163 -41.14 29.41 -11.17
N ASP A 164 -40.94 28.29 -11.87
CA ASP A 164 -41.79 27.10 -11.73
C ASP A 164 -41.34 26.24 -10.53
N LEU A 165 -40.08 26.39 -10.11
CA LEU A 165 -39.43 25.59 -9.08
C LEU A 165 -39.35 26.31 -7.72
N TRP A 166 -39.30 27.63 -7.73
CA TRP A 166 -39.04 28.48 -6.56
C TRP A 166 -40.00 29.68 -6.57
N GLY A 167 -40.61 30.00 -5.42
CA GLY A 167 -41.60 31.06 -5.30
C GLY A 167 -41.03 32.48 -5.30
N SER A 168 -39.72 32.64 -5.04
CA SER A 168 -39.05 33.93 -5.08
C SER A 168 -37.53 33.82 -5.21
N LYS A 169 -36.88 34.92 -5.62
CA LYS A 169 -35.41 35.12 -5.56
C LYS A 169 -34.86 34.81 -4.17
N SER A 170 -35.56 35.25 -3.11
CA SER A 170 -35.14 35.02 -1.72
C SER A 170 -35.16 33.55 -1.35
N GLU A 171 -36.16 32.79 -1.80
CA GLU A 171 -36.27 31.36 -1.54
C GLU A 171 -35.17 30.58 -2.27
N PHE A 172 -34.95 30.89 -3.55
CA PHE A 172 -33.86 30.33 -4.35
C PHE A 172 -32.48 30.61 -3.73
N CYS A 173 -32.22 31.85 -3.34
CA CYS A 173 -30.94 32.22 -2.72
C CYS A 173 -30.81 31.78 -1.26
N SER A 174 -31.91 31.40 -0.58
CA SER A 174 -31.82 30.69 0.70
C SER A 174 -31.46 29.21 0.48
N ALA A 175 -31.92 28.62 -0.62
CA ALA A 175 -31.63 27.23 -0.96
C ALA A 175 -30.22 27.03 -1.54
N PHE A 176 -29.77 27.90 -2.44
CA PHE A 176 -28.49 27.78 -3.15
C PHE A 176 -27.42 28.77 -2.72
N GLY A 177 -27.82 29.86 -2.07
CA GLY A 177 -26.90 30.93 -1.71
C GLY A 177 -26.28 30.77 -0.32
N GLY A 178 -25.17 31.47 -0.09
CA GLY A 178 -24.48 31.52 1.20
C GLY A 178 -23.53 32.71 1.31
N ALA A 179 -23.09 33.00 2.53
CA ALA A 179 -22.03 33.96 2.79
C ALA A 179 -20.66 33.33 2.50
N SER A 180 -19.68 34.17 2.18
CA SER A 180 -18.27 33.79 2.30
C SER A 180 -17.80 34.29 3.66
N ASP A 181 -17.35 33.38 4.53
CA ASP A 181 -16.74 33.72 5.82
C ASP A 181 -15.46 32.90 6.02
N GLU A 182 -14.85 32.97 7.22
CA GLU A 182 -13.60 32.26 7.50
C GLU A 182 -13.72 30.73 7.36
N ASN A 183 -14.93 30.16 7.48
CA ASN A 183 -15.17 28.72 7.48
C ASN A 183 -15.96 28.23 6.27
N SER A 184 -16.53 29.10 5.44
CA SER A 184 -17.39 28.75 4.31
C SER A 184 -17.05 29.59 3.07
N LEU A 185 -17.01 28.94 1.91
CA LEU A 185 -16.70 29.57 0.63
C LEU A 185 -17.93 29.53 -0.25
N CYS A 186 -18.24 30.66 -0.88
CA CYS A 186 -19.26 30.74 -1.92
C CYS A 186 -18.63 31.01 -3.29
N PHE A 187 -19.34 30.59 -4.33
CA PHE A 187 -19.00 30.77 -5.74
C PHE A 187 -19.59 32.06 -6.27
N ASP A 188 -18.74 32.93 -6.82
CA ASP A 188 -19.11 34.23 -7.37
C ASP A 188 -19.20 34.24 -8.91
N GLY A 189 -19.09 33.07 -9.54
CA GLY A 189 -19.08 32.92 -10.99
C GLY A 189 -17.69 32.94 -11.62
N LYS A 190 -16.62 33.04 -10.83
CA LYS A 190 -15.21 33.02 -11.28
C LYS A 190 -14.40 31.96 -10.55
N ALA A 191 -13.21 31.67 -11.08
CA ALA A 191 -12.23 30.78 -10.48
C ALA A 191 -11.81 31.28 -9.08
N VAL A 192 -11.79 30.39 -8.09
CA VAL A 192 -11.48 30.73 -6.70
C VAL A 192 -9.98 30.97 -6.54
N LEU A 193 -9.62 32.08 -5.88
CA LEU A 193 -8.25 32.41 -5.51
C LEU A 193 -8.16 32.54 -3.98
N PHE A 194 -7.46 31.61 -3.31
CA PHE A 194 -7.12 31.75 -1.90
C PHE A 194 -5.77 32.43 -1.70
N ASN A 195 -5.75 33.45 -0.85
CA ASN A 195 -4.53 34.01 -0.26
C ASN A 195 -4.26 33.49 1.17
N LYS A 196 -5.11 32.58 1.70
CA LYS A 196 -5.02 32.05 3.06
C LYS A 196 -4.81 30.54 3.06
N THR A 197 -3.91 30.09 3.93
CA THR A 197 -3.40 28.72 4.08
C THR A 197 -3.96 28.08 5.35
N ASP A 198 -5.28 27.91 5.45
CA ASP A 198 -5.86 27.21 6.61
C ASP A 198 -6.19 25.75 6.26
N THR A 199 -5.68 24.85 7.10
CA THR A 199 -5.71 23.40 6.95
C THR A 199 -7.04 22.83 7.42
N LEU A 200 -7.85 22.29 6.49
CA LEU A 200 -8.97 21.42 6.85
C LEU A 200 -8.44 20.12 7.50
N PRO A 201 -9.13 19.57 8.51
CA PRO A 201 -8.77 18.26 9.02
C PRO A 201 -8.98 17.21 7.91
N PRO A 202 -8.02 16.33 7.67
CA PRO A 202 -8.15 15.30 6.66
C PRO A 202 -9.30 14.34 6.99
N PRO A 203 -9.94 13.74 5.98
CA PRO A 203 -10.93 12.68 6.20
C PRO A 203 -10.33 11.57 7.08
N LYS A 204 -11.15 11.00 7.96
CA LYS A 204 -10.71 9.97 8.89
C LYS A 204 -10.93 8.58 8.27
N GLY A 205 -9.84 7.89 7.97
CA GLY A 205 -9.86 6.48 7.57
C GLY A 205 -9.71 6.22 6.08
N ILE A 206 -9.89 4.95 5.68
CA ILE A 206 -9.71 4.45 4.31
C ILE A 206 -10.99 3.76 3.83
N CYS A 207 -11.40 4.05 2.59
CA CYS A 207 -12.48 3.32 1.91
C CYS A 207 -11.88 2.15 1.11
N LEU A 208 -12.46 0.95 1.24
CA LEU A 208 -12.03 -0.24 0.53
C LEU A 208 -13.01 -0.59 -0.59
N GLU A 209 -12.51 -0.73 -1.82
CA GLU A 209 -13.25 -1.27 -2.96
C GLU A 209 -12.97 -2.77 -3.11
N LYS A 210 -14.03 -3.59 -3.15
CA LYS A 210 -13.92 -5.02 -3.40
C LYS A 210 -13.88 -5.26 -4.91
N LEU A 211 -12.70 -5.63 -5.41
CA LEU A 211 -12.45 -5.86 -6.84
C LEU A 211 -12.63 -7.34 -7.24
N GLY A 212 -12.59 -8.28 -6.31
CA GLY A 212 -12.74 -9.71 -6.58
C GLY A 212 -13.05 -10.53 -5.33
N ASN A 213 -13.38 -11.82 -5.52
CA ASN A 213 -13.63 -12.79 -4.43
C ASN A 213 -12.47 -13.78 -4.21
N GLY A 214 -11.44 -13.72 -5.06
CA GLY A 214 -10.30 -14.63 -4.97
C GLY A 214 -9.45 -14.39 -3.71
N SER A 215 -8.81 -15.45 -3.22
CA SER A 215 -7.87 -15.38 -2.10
C SER A 215 -6.45 -15.58 -2.60
N TYR A 216 -5.62 -14.55 -2.42
CA TYR A 216 -4.24 -14.53 -2.89
C TYR A 216 -3.30 -14.21 -1.74
N ILE A 217 -2.14 -14.87 -1.73
CA ILE A 217 -1.05 -14.63 -0.78
C ILE A 217 -0.03 -13.62 -1.37
N ASN A 218 0.21 -13.77 -2.68
CA ASN A 218 0.93 -12.92 -3.62
C ASN A 218 0.13 -11.75 -4.21
N MET A 219 0.67 -10.51 -4.16
CA MET A 219 0.39 -9.48 -5.17
C MET A 219 1.70 -8.75 -5.50
N VAL A 220 2.11 -8.77 -6.78
CA VAL A 220 3.35 -8.13 -7.26
C VAL A 220 3.01 -7.26 -8.48
N PRO A 221 3.32 -5.95 -8.49
CA PRO A 221 3.06 -5.11 -9.63
C PRO A 221 3.85 -5.58 -10.85
N HIS A 222 3.28 -5.43 -12.05
CA HIS A 222 3.98 -5.77 -13.28
C HIS A 222 5.17 -4.80 -13.47
N PRO A 223 6.40 -5.28 -13.74
CA PRO A 223 7.60 -4.43 -13.79
C PRO A 223 7.64 -3.37 -14.90
N ASP A 224 6.67 -3.34 -15.81
CA ASP A 224 6.57 -2.32 -16.86
C ASP A 224 5.86 -1.02 -16.39
N GLY A 225 5.38 -1.00 -15.14
CA GLY A 225 4.67 0.14 -14.58
C GLY A 225 3.23 0.30 -15.09
N SER A 226 2.66 -0.70 -15.78
CA SER A 226 1.24 -0.69 -16.15
C SER A 226 0.36 -0.96 -14.93
N ASN A 227 -0.96 -0.85 -15.11
CA ASN A 227 -1.97 -1.26 -14.13
C ASN A 227 -2.14 -2.79 -14.05
N ARG A 228 -1.10 -3.57 -14.37
CA ARG A 228 -1.14 -5.03 -14.32
C ARG A 228 -0.42 -5.51 -13.06
N ALA A 229 -0.88 -6.60 -12.48
CA ALA A 229 -0.23 -7.23 -11.35
C ALA A 229 -0.36 -8.75 -11.39
N PHE A 230 0.62 -9.42 -10.80
CA PHE A 230 0.63 -10.86 -10.64
C PHE A 230 0.08 -11.21 -9.26
N PHE A 231 -0.91 -12.10 -9.24
CA PHE A 231 -1.51 -12.63 -8.03
C PHE A 231 -1.15 -14.10 -7.91
N SER A 232 -0.82 -14.57 -6.69
CA SER A 232 -0.54 -15.99 -6.48
C SER A 232 -1.25 -16.53 -5.26
N ASN A 233 -1.57 -17.82 -5.27
CA ASN A 233 -2.17 -18.51 -4.13
C ASN A 233 -1.21 -19.55 -3.53
N LEU A 234 -1.57 -20.08 -2.34
CA LEU A 234 -0.77 -21.08 -1.64
C LEU A 234 -0.56 -22.37 -2.45
N ALA A 235 -1.51 -22.73 -3.33
CA ALA A 235 -1.41 -23.94 -4.14
C ALA A 235 -0.35 -23.86 -5.24
N GLY A 236 0.20 -22.67 -5.53
CA GLY A 236 1.24 -22.49 -6.55
C GLY A 236 0.72 -22.03 -7.92
N LYS A 237 -0.50 -21.50 -7.99
CA LYS A 237 -0.99 -20.84 -9.21
C LYS A 237 -0.67 -19.36 -9.17
N VAL A 238 -0.25 -18.82 -10.31
CA VAL A 238 -0.01 -17.39 -10.52
C VAL A 238 -0.89 -16.91 -11.67
N TRP A 239 -1.58 -15.80 -11.49
CA TRP A 239 -2.41 -15.15 -12.51
C TRP A 239 -1.88 -13.76 -12.80
N LEU A 240 -1.93 -13.36 -14.07
CA LEU A 240 -1.75 -11.97 -14.48
C LEU A 240 -3.13 -11.31 -14.53
N ALA A 241 -3.29 -10.20 -13.82
CA ALA A 241 -4.54 -9.46 -13.78
C ALA A 241 -4.36 -8.00 -14.16
N THR A 242 -5.43 -7.40 -14.66
CA THR A 242 -5.53 -5.96 -14.87
C THR A 242 -6.29 -5.34 -13.72
N ILE A 243 -5.66 -4.40 -13.01
CA ILE A 243 -6.28 -3.62 -11.93
C ILE A 243 -7.06 -2.47 -12.59
N PRO A 244 -8.37 -2.34 -12.31
CA PRO A 244 -9.18 -1.25 -12.85
C PRO A 244 -8.73 0.12 -12.31
N GLU A 245 -9.11 1.19 -13.00
CA GLU A 245 -8.95 2.54 -12.45
C GLU A 245 -9.82 2.69 -11.20
N GLN A 246 -9.35 3.47 -10.23
CA GLN A 246 -10.10 3.72 -9.00
C GLN A 246 -11.45 4.36 -9.31
N ASP A 247 -12.50 3.92 -8.60
CA ASP A 247 -13.91 4.31 -8.80
C ASP A 247 -14.47 4.03 -10.21
N SER A 248 -13.81 3.22 -11.06
CA SER A 248 -14.34 2.94 -12.40
C SER A 248 -15.62 2.09 -12.35
N GLY A 249 -15.88 1.42 -11.22
CA GLY A 249 -16.96 0.46 -11.06
C GLY A 249 -16.67 -0.90 -11.69
N ASP A 250 -15.47 -1.10 -12.24
CA ASP A 250 -15.06 -2.36 -12.83
C ASP A 250 -14.45 -3.31 -11.79
N VAL A 251 -14.52 -4.61 -12.09
CA VAL A 251 -13.91 -5.66 -11.27
C VAL A 251 -12.48 -5.95 -11.71
N LEU A 252 -11.74 -6.69 -10.88
CA LEU A 252 -10.40 -7.17 -11.21
C LEU A 252 -10.44 -8.00 -12.51
N GLY A 253 -9.68 -7.58 -13.51
CA GLY A 253 -9.55 -8.29 -14.78
C GLY A 253 -8.64 -9.51 -14.65
N LEU A 254 -9.10 -10.54 -13.93
CA LEU A 254 -8.39 -11.79 -13.68
C LEU A 254 -9.22 -12.97 -14.19
N ASP A 255 -8.64 -13.81 -15.05
CA ASP A 255 -9.25 -15.07 -15.52
C ASP A 255 -8.68 -16.26 -14.75
N GLU A 256 -9.44 -16.77 -13.77
CA GLU A 256 -9.00 -17.88 -12.91
C GLU A 256 -8.73 -19.18 -13.69
N SER A 257 -9.39 -19.36 -14.83
CA SER A 257 -9.25 -20.56 -15.68
C SER A 257 -7.94 -20.58 -16.47
N ASN A 258 -7.26 -19.43 -16.54
CA ASN A 258 -6.09 -19.22 -17.38
C ASN A 258 -4.93 -18.61 -16.58
N PRO A 259 -4.25 -19.41 -15.72
CA PRO A 259 -3.12 -18.91 -14.95
C PRO A 259 -1.95 -18.51 -15.87
N PHE A 260 -1.20 -17.49 -15.43
CA PHE A 260 0.08 -17.12 -16.01
C PHE A 260 1.08 -18.28 -15.90
N VAL A 261 1.16 -18.93 -14.73
CA VAL A 261 1.88 -20.20 -14.54
C VAL A 261 1.20 -21.04 -13.46
N ASP A 262 1.20 -22.36 -13.66
CA ASP A 262 0.67 -23.34 -12.71
C ASP A 262 1.80 -24.22 -12.17
N LEU A 263 2.22 -23.99 -10.93
CA LEU A 263 3.28 -24.72 -10.24
C LEU A 263 2.73 -25.77 -9.27
N THR A 264 1.44 -26.12 -9.35
CA THR A 264 0.79 -27.06 -8.41
C THR A 264 1.47 -28.43 -8.33
N ASP A 265 2.12 -28.89 -9.41
CA ASP A 265 2.89 -30.15 -9.41
C ASP A 265 4.22 -30.08 -8.64
N GLN A 266 4.74 -28.87 -8.41
CA GLN A 266 6.01 -28.61 -7.70
C GLN A 266 5.78 -28.22 -6.24
N VAL A 267 4.67 -27.55 -5.96
CA VAL A 267 4.34 -26.98 -4.65
C VAL A 267 3.66 -28.04 -3.78
N TYR A 268 4.21 -28.25 -2.58
CA TYR A 268 3.53 -28.98 -1.52
C TYR A 268 2.61 -28.01 -0.77
N LEU A 269 1.29 -28.21 -0.95
CA LEU A 269 0.26 -27.45 -0.26
C LEU A 269 -0.16 -28.12 1.04
N ASP A 270 -0.14 -27.34 2.12
CA ASP A 270 -0.68 -27.69 3.43
C ASP A 270 -1.16 -26.40 4.14
N THR A 271 -1.54 -26.50 5.39
CA THR A 271 -1.92 -25.37 6.26
C THR A 271 -0.80 -24.35 6.46
N SER A 272 0.46 -24.81 6.56
CA SER A 272 1.65 -23.97 6.80
C SER A 272 2.64 -23.99 5.63
N PHE A 273 2.28 -24.67 4.54
CA PHE A 273 3.15 -24.90 3.39
C PHE A 273 2.44 -24.57 2.07
N GLY A 274 3.22 -24.13 1.10
CA GLY A 274 2.70 -23.76 -0.21
C GLY A 274 3.66 -22.83 -0.93
N MET A 275 3.14 -22.06 -1.87
CA MET A 275 3.86 -20.94 -2.46
C MET A 275 3.82 -19.74 -1.51
N MET A 276 4.99 -19.30 -1.07
CA MET A 276 5.17 -18.27 -0.04
C MET A 276 5.61 -16.93 -0.61
N GLY A 277 6.28 -16.92 -1.76
CA GLY A 277 6.81 -15.68 -2.34
C GLY A 277 6.84 -15.70 -3.86
N LEU A 278 6.72 -14.50 -4.44
CA LEU A 278 6.85 -14.24 -5.86
C LEU A 278 7.65 -12.96 -6.03
N ALA A 279 8.70 -12.99 -6.85
CA ALA A 279 9.48 -11.80 -7.18
C ALA A 279 9.82 -11.80 -8.67
N PHE A 280 9.72 -10.63 -9.30
CA PHE A 280 10.16 -10.44 -10.68
C PHE A 280 11.51 -9.76 -10.68
N HIS A 281 12.41 -10.20 -11.56
CA HIS A 281 13.69 -9.55 -11.73
C HIS A 281 13.49 -8.06 -12.07
N PRO A 282 14.31 -7.11 -11.56
CA PRO A 282 14.12 -5.68 -11.90
C PRO A 282 14.19 -5.40 -13.41
N ASN A 283 14.98 -6.18 -14.14
CA ASN A 283 15.04 -6.19 -15.63
C ASN A 283 14.03 -7.14 -16.32
N PHE A 284 12.95 -7.59 -15.65
CA PHE A 284 11.99 -8.56 -16.18
C PHE A 284 11.44 -8.21 -17.57
N ALA A 285 11.17 -6.92 -17.82
CA ALA A 285 10.67 -6.47 -19.12
C ALA A 285 11.60 -6.86 -20.29
N THR A 286 12.90 -7.06 -20.02
CA THR A 286 13.92 -7.44 -21.00
C THR A 286 14.34 -8.91 -20.92
N ASN A 287 14.47 -9.47 -19.72
CA ASN A 287 15.03 -10.82 -19.52
C ASN A 287 13.96 -11.89 -19.23
N GLY A 288 12.73 -11.50 -18.88
CA GLY A 288 11.64 -12.40 -18.56
C GLY A 288 11.83 -13.26 -17.30
N ARG A 289 12.81 -12.95 -16.45
CA ARG A 289 13.14 -13.76 -15.26
C ARG A 289 12.23 -13.43 -14.10
N PHE A 290 11.63 -14.45 -13.52
CA PHE A 290 10.86 -14.35 -12.29
C PHE A 290 11.16 -15.53 -11.37
N PHE A 291 10.89 -15.37 -10.09
CA PHE A 291 11.30 -16.29 -9.04
C PHE A 291 10.11 -16.61 -8.16
N ALA A 292 9.96 -17.89 -7.81
CA ALA A 292 8.98 -18.34 -6.85
C ALA A 292 9.69 -18.95 -5.63
N SER A 293 9.17 -18.62 -4.45
CA SER A 293 9.53 -19.25 -3.18
C SER A 293 8.39 -20.16 -2.76
N PHE A 294 8.65 -21.44 -2.52
CA PHE A 294 7.64 -22.42 -2.19
C PHE A 294 8.19 -23.60 -1.40
N ASN A 295 7.28 -24.36 -0.77
CA ASN A 295 7.63 -25.60 -0.10
C ASN A 295 7.41 -26.81 -1.00
N CYS A 296 8.25 -27.83 -0.87
CA CYS A 296 8.07 -29.11 -1.58
C CYS A 296 8.33 -30.31 -0.64
N ASP A 297 7.83 -31.49 -1.04
CA ASP A 297 8.00 -32.75 -0.31
C ASP A 297 8.97 -33.66 -1.07
N LYS A 298 10.17 -33.90 -0.50
CA LYS A 298 11.22 -34.72 -1.16
C LYS A 298 10.81 -36.16 -1.42
N VAL A 299 9.82 -36.69 -0.69
CA VAL A 299 9.30 -38.05 -0.89
C VAL A 299 8.44 -38.11 -2.14
N LYS A 300 7.66 -37.06 -2.42
CA LYS A 300 6.83 -36.96 -3.63
C LYS A 300 7.62 -36.53 -4.84
N SER A 301 8.58 -35.62 -4.67
CA SER A 301 9.43 -35.10 -5.73
C SER A 301 10.90 -35.22 -5.33
N PRO A 302 11.62 -36.29 -5.72
CA PRO A 302 13.01 -36.49 -5.32
C PRO A 302 13.95 -35.33 -5.70
N GLY A 303 13.62 -34.58 -6.77
CA GLY A 303 14.35 -33.37 -7.19
C GLY A 303 14.18 -32.15 -6.28
N CYS A 304 13.39 -32.27 -5.20
CA CYS A 304 13.20 -31.27 -4.14
C CYS A 304 14.31 -31.34 -3.06
N GLY A 305 15.07 -32.43 -2.99
CA GLY A 305 16.01 -32.67 -1.89
C GLY A 305 17.18 -31.69 -1.83
N GLY A 306 17.55 -31.30 -0.61
CA GLY A 306 18.73 -30.50 -0.31
C GLY A 306 19.33 -30.79 1.05
N ARG A 307 20.32 -29.97 1.43
CA ARG A 307 20.94 -30.02 2.76
C ARG A 307 19.87 -29.72 3.83
N CYS A 308 19.88 -30.49 4.91
CA CYS A 308 19.00 -30.27 6.07
C CYS A 308 19.52 -29.09 6.91
N ALA A 309 18.64 -28.17 7.32
CA ALA A 309 19.02 -27.04 8.17
C ALA A 309 19.49 -27.49 9.56
N CYS A 310 18.87 -28.55 10.11
CA CYS A 310 19.38 -29.23 11.29
C CYS A 310 20.51 -30.18 10.86
N ASN A 311 21.76 -29.84 11.20
CA ASN A 311 22.91 -30.68 10.91
C ASN A 311 24.03 -30.43 11.93
N SER A 312 25.13 -31.16 11.80
CA SER A 312 26.28 -31.07 12.70
C SER A 312 26.92 -29.68 12.76
N ASP A 313 26.86 -28.90 11.68
CA ASP A 313 27.50 -27.57 11.62
C ASP A 313 26.79 -26.55 12.53
N VAL A 314 25.52 -26.82 12.84
CA VAL A 314 24.69 -26.03 13.76
C VAL A 314 24.41 -26.76 15.08
N SER A 315 25.18 -27.82 15.39
CA SER A 315 25.00 -28.63 16.61
C SER A 315 23.58 -29.19 16.78
N CYS A 316 22.96 -29.60 15.67
CA CYS A 316 21.63 -30.21 15.67
C CYS A 316 21.71 -31.60 15.06
N ASP A 317 21.29 -32.62 15.81
CA ASP A 317 21.13 -33.99 15.30
C ASP A 317 19.68 -34.21 14.86
N PRO A 318 19.42 -34.42 13.55
CA PRO A 318 18.08 -34.70 13.04
C PRO A 318 17.37 -35.89 13.71
N SER A 319 18.13 -36.89 14.17
CA SER A 319 17.58 -38.08 14.83
C SER A 319 17.09 -37.80 16.26
N GLU A 320 17.58 -36.73 16.89
CA GLU A 320 17.25 -36.34 18.26
C GLU A 320 16.08 -35.37 18.35
N LEU A 321 15.54 -34.90 17.22
CA LEU A 321 14.40 -33.95 17.18
C LEU A 321 13.07 -34.50 17.75
N GLY A 322 13.00 -35.80 18.11
CA GLY A 322 12.00 -36.35 19.02
C GLY A 322 10.57 -36.59 18.46
N SER A 323 10.28 -37.88 18.20
CA SER A 323 9.02 -38.66 18.28
C SER A 323 7.62 -38.16 17.85
N LEU A 324 7.34 -36.89 17.55
CA LEU A 324 6.01 -36.56 17.01
C LEU A 324 5.88 -36.87 15.52
N ASN A 325 6.94 -36.80 14.72
CA ASN A 325 6.97 -37.24 13.32
C ASN A 325 8.41 -37.52 12.83
N ALA A 326 9.02 -38.62 13.26
CA ALA A 326 10.38 -39.01 12.84
C ALA A 326 10.55 -39.17 11.30
N GLY A 327 9.45 -39.28 10.54
CA GLY A 327 9.44 -39.32 9.08
C GLY A 327 9.31 -37.95 8.37
N GLU A 328 9.22 -36.85 9.12
CA GLU A 328 9.02 -35.50 8.56
C GLU A 328 10.24 -34.59 8.70
N VAL A 329 11.20 -34.94 9.56
CA VAL A 329 12.44 -34.17 9.75
C VAL A 329 13.16 -34.00 8.41
N CYS A 330 13.31 -32.75 7.97
CA CYS A 330 13.89 -32.41 6.67
C CYS A 330 13.30 -33.20 5.51
N ARG A 331 12.02 -33.61 5.60
CA ARG A 331 11.24 -34.13 4.49
C ARG A 331 10.81 -32.99 3.57
N TYR A 332 10.25 -31.96 4.18
CA TYR A 332 9.84 -30.75 3.49
C TYR A 332 11.04 -29.83 3.29
N HIS A 333 11.05 -29.12 2.17
CA HIS A 333 12.09 -28.16 1.83
C HIS A 333 11.45 -26.83 1.51
N THR A 334 12.17 -25.75 1.83
CA THR A 334 11.93 -24.44 1.24
C THR A 334 12.79 -24.31 -0.02
N VAL A 335 12.18 -23.84 -1.10
CA VAL A 335 12.76 -23.76 -2.44
C VAL A 335 12.58 -22.37 -2.98
N ILE A 336 13.64 -21.83 -3.57
CA ILE A 336 13.57 -20.65 -4.44
C ILE A 336 14.05 -21.08 -5.82
N ALA A 337 13.18 -20.90 -6.81
CA ALA A 337 13.42 -21.32 -8.18
C ALA A 337 13.24 -20.17 -9.16
N GLU A 338 14.10 -20.12 -10.16
CA GLU A 338 14.01 -19.22 -11.30
C GLU A 338 13.16 -19.84 -12.41
N TYR A 339 12.29 -19.04 -12.99
CA TYR A 339 11.46 -19.34 -14.16
C TYR A 339 11.59 -18.24 -15.20
N SER A 340 11.16 -18.53 -16.43
CA SER A 340 11.19 -17.58 -17.53
C SER A 340 9.82 -17.41 -18.18
N ALA A 341 9.44 -16.14 -18.35
CA ALA A 341 8.27 -15.71 -19.11
C ALA A 341 8.51 -15.71 -20.63
N ASN A 342 9.70 -16.10 -21.11
CA ASN A 342 10.12 -16.06 -22.51
C ASN A 342 9.47 -17.18 -23.37
N GLY A 343 8.15 -17.33 -23.24
CA GLY A 343 7.28 -18.21 -24.03
C GLY A 343 7.04 -17.69 -25.46
N THR A 344 5.85 -17.90 -26.00
CA THR A 344 5.48 -17.60 -27.41
C THR A 344 5.49 -16.12 -27.80
N ALA A 345 5.84 -15.20 -26.89
CA ALA A 345 5.85 -13.75 -27.13
C ALA A 345 7.22 -13.26 -27.62
N SER A 346 7.23 -12.24 -28.49
CA SER A 346 8.47 -11.59 -28.96
C SER A 346 9.15 -10.71 -27.91
N SER A 347 8.44 -10.35 -26.83
CA SER A 347 8.94 -9.57 -25.69
C SER A 347 8.42 -10.18 -24.38
N PRO A 348 9.28 -10.40 -23.36
CA PRO A 348 8.84 -10.95 -22.07
C PRO A 348 7.79 -10.10 -21.34
N SER A 349 7.81 -8.78 -21.48
CA SER A 349 6.83 -7.86 -20.86
C SER A 349 5.38 -8.05 -21.36
N MET A 350 5.22 -8.68 -22.52
CA MET A 350 3.93 -8.96 -23.15
C MET A 350 3.48 -10.41 -22.93
N ALA A 351 4.27 -11.21 -22.19
CA ALA A 351 3.93 -12.59 -21.93
C ALA A 351 2.69 -12.67 -21.02
N GLU A 352 1.65 -13.32 -21.52
CA GLU A 352 0.44 -13.64 -20.74
C GLU A 352 0.54 -15.01 -20.07
N LYS A 353 1.57 -15.81 -20.43
CA LYS A 353 1.84 -17.14 -19.88
C LYS A 353 3.33 -17.42 -19.76
N ALA A 354 3.70 -18.21 -18.77
CA ALA A 354 5.02 -18.81 -18.58
C ALA A 354 4.90 -20.33 -18.47
N ARG A 355 6.00 -21.04 -18.76
CA ARG A 355 6.06 -22.50 -18.61
C ARG A 355 6.37 -22.83 -17.15
N PRO A 356 5.76 -23.88 -16.56
CA PRO A 356 6.09 -24.34 -15.22
C PRO A 356 7.37 -25.18 -15.22
N GLN A 357 8.34 -24.84 -16.07
CA GLN A 357 9.63 -25.51 -16.13
C GLN A 357 10.62 -24.64 -15.39
N GLU A 358 11.17 -25.18 -14.29
CA GLU A 358 12.26 -24.52 -13.60
C GLU A 358 13.47 -24.36 -14.54
N VAL A 359 14.00 -23.13 -14.57
CA VAL A 359 15.24 -22.79 -15.27
C VAL A 359 16.43 -23.08 -14.37
N ARG A 360 16.34 -22.72 -13.08
CA ARG A 360 17.43 -22.88 -12.12
C ARG A 360 16.93 -22.92 -10.68
N ARG A 361 17.51 -23.82 -9.89
CA ARG A 361 17.36 -23.90 -8.43
C ARG A 361 18.24 -22.86 -7.77
N ILE A 362 17.68 -21.75 -7.28
CA ILE A 362 18.45 -20.70 -6.62
C ILE A 362 18.78 -21.10 -5.19
N PHE A 363 17.82 -21.59 -4.43
CA PHE A 363 18.03 -21.98 -3.04
C PHE A 363 17.20 -23.21 -2.70
N THR A 364 17.75 -24.11 -1.90
CA THR A 364 17.01 -25.27 -1.38
C THR A 364 17.53 -25.63 0.01
N MET A 365 16.62 -25.74 0.98
CA MET A 365 16.97 -26.10 2.36
C MET A 365 15.90 -27.00 2.97
N GLY A 366 16.33 -28.12 3.55
CA GLY A 366 15.46 -29.04 4.28
C GLY A 366 15.06 -28.47 5.64
N LEU A 367 13.77 -28.54 5.97
CA LEU A 367 13.18 -27.89 7.14
C LEU A 367 13.10 -28.85 8.33
N PRO A 368 13.57 -28.46 9.53
CA PRO A 368 13.60 -29.34 10.69
C PRO A 368 12.20 -29.54 11.32
N PHE A 369 11.33 -28.54 11.19
CA PHE A 369 9.92 -28.58 11.61
C PHE A 369 9.01 -28.07 10.47
N THR A 370 7.72 -27.91 10.75
CA THR A 370 6.67 -27.66 9.74
C THR A 370 6.00 -26.29 9.82
N ALA A 371 6.53 -25.35 10.60
CA ALA A 371 5.98 -24.02 10.80
C ALA A 371 7.08 -22.95 10.91
N ASN A 372 6.69 -21.67 10.83
CA ASN A 372 7.55 -20.49 11.01
C ASN A 372 8.75 -20.47 10.05
N HIS A 373 8.49 -20.55 8.75
CA HIS A 373 9.54 -20.54 7.73
C HIS A 373 9.63 -19.22 6.97
N GLY A 374 8.70 -18.27 7.18
CA GLY A 374 8.55 -17.11 6.32
C GLY A 374 8.41 -17.54 4.85
N GLY A 375 9.27 -16.99 3.99
CA GLY A 375 9.36 -17.39 2.59
C GLY A 375 9.08 -16.27 1.60
N GLN A 376 8.85 -15.04 2.05
CA GLN A 376 8.86 -13.90 1.16
C GLN A 376 10.24 -13.74 0.52
N ILE A 377 10.23 -13.40 -0.77
CA ILE A 377 11.40 -12.98 -1.53
C ILE A 377 11.11 -11.63 -2.19
N LEU A 378 12.10 -10.76 -2.27
CA LEU A 378 12.00 -9.50 -3.00
C LEU A 378 13.38 -8.98 -3.41
N PHE A 379 13.40 -8.16 -4.45
CA PHE A 379 14.63 -7.50 -4.89
C PHE A 379 14.83 -6.18 -4.17
N GLY A 380 16.07 -5.92 -3.72
CA GLY A 380 16.45 -4.60 -3.24
C GLY A 380 16.44 -3.61 -4.40
N PRO A 381 15.67 -2.50 -4.32
CA PRO A 381 15.54 -1.58 -5.45
C PRO A 381 16.82 -0.77 -5.70
N ALA A 382 17.71 -0.65 -4.70
CA ALA A 382 19.01 0.02 -4.86
C ALA A 382 20.11 -0.89 -5.41
N ASP A 383 20.17 -2.15 -4.97
CA ASP A 383 21.29 -3.06 -5.21
C ASP A 383 20.95 -4.21 -6.16
N VAL A 384 19.67 -4.42 -6.50
CA VAL A 384 19.20 -5.46 -7.44
C VAL A 384 19.48 -6.88 -6.91
N TYR A 385 19.85 -7.04 -5.65
CA TYR A 385 20.06 -8.35 -5.03
C TYR A 385 18.76 -8.95 -4.52
N LEU A 386 18.71 -10.28 -4.45
CA LEU A 386 17.56 -11.00 -3.93
C LEU A 386 17.67 -11.11 -2.41
N TYR A 387 16.67 -10.57 -1.71
CA TYR A 387 16.50 -10.72 -0.27
C TYR A 387 15.54 -11.87 0.00
N ILE A 388 15.88 -12.71 0.98
CA ILE A 388 15.14 -13.91 1.35
C ILE A 388 14.81 -13.85 2.84
N MET A 389 13.53 -13.87 3.17
CA MET A 389 13.03 -13.85 4.55
C MET A 389 12.82 -15.27 5.03
N MET A 390 13.59 -15.67 6.05
CA MET A 390 13.59 -17.03 6.59
C MET A 390 13.28 -17.01 8.09
N GLY A 391 12.21 -17.68 8.48
CA GLY A 391 11.87 -17.87 9.89
C GLY A 391 12.81 -18.85 10.61
N ASP A 392 12.69 -18.92 11.92
CA ASP A 392 13.51 -19.72 12.84
C ASP A 392 13.39 -21.23 12.64
N GLY A 393 12.45 -21.65 11.79
CA GLY A 393 12.22 -23.04 11.45
C GLY A 393 11.16 -23.70 12.33
N GLY A 394 10.57 -22.98 13.28
CA GLY A 394 9.42 -23.41 14.07
C GLY A 394 9.79 -24.08 15.39
N SER A 395 8.80 -24.82 15.91
CA SER A 395 8.75 -25.30 17.29
C SER A 395 8.66 -24.16 18.31
N LYS A 396 8.14 -24.47 19.51
CA LYS A 396 7.88 -23.45 20.53
C LYS A 396 9.21 -22.86 21.02
N GLY A 397 9.43 -21.58 20.73
CA GLY A 397 10.54 -20.81 21.26
C GLY A 397 11.92 -21.21 20.73
N ASP A 398 12.08 -21.61 19.47
CA ASP A 398 13.37 -21.93 18.82
C ASP A 398 14.31 -22.81 19.70
N PRO A 399 13.95 -24.06 20.01
CA PRO A 399 14.69 -24.89 20.98
C PRO A 399 16.15 -25.18 20.58
N TYR A 400 16.50 -25.03 19.31
CA TYR A 400 17.87 -25.24 18.82
C TYR A 400 18.65 -23.94 18.61
N ASN A 401 18.08 -22.81 19.05
CA ASN A 401 18.74 -21.50 19.01
C ASN A 401 19.17 -21.11 17.59
N PHE A 402 18.43 -21.55 16.57
CA PHE A 402 18.76 -21.33 15.18
C PHE A 402 18.80 -19.83 14.82
N ALA A 403 17.89 -19.03 15.37
CA ALA A 403 17.81 -17.60 15.09
C ALA A 403 19.08 -16.85 15.51
N GLN A 404 19.70 -17.25 16.63
CA GLN A 404 20.97 -16.70 17.12
C GLN A 404 22.21 -17.48 16.63
N ASN A 405 22.03 -18.71 16.14
CA ASN A 405 23.13 -19.50 15.59
C ASN A 405 23.59 -18.92 14.24
N LYS A 406 24.84 -18.46 14.22
CA LYS A 406 25.47 -17.78 13.07
C LYS A 406 25.81 -18.73 11.91
N LYS A 407 25.83 -20.05 12.16
CA LYS A 407 26.03 -21.09 11.14
C LYS A 407 24.72 -21.63 10.57
N SER A 408 23.58 -21.11 11.03
CA SER A 408 22.24 -21.44 10.55
C SER A 408 21.69 -20.35 9.64
N LEU A 409 20.96 -20.74 8.60
CA LEU A 409 20.19 -19.82 7.76
C LEU A 409 18.74 -19.64 8.21
N LEU A 410 18.32 -20.32 9.29
CA LEU A 410 17.01 -20.12 9.91
C LEU A 410 17.03 -18.91 10.86
N GLY A 411 15.92 -18.15 10.89
CA GLY A 411 15.76 -16.93 11.66
C GLY A 411 16.62 -15.79 11.13
N LYS A 412 16.71 -15.68 9.80
CA LYS A 412 17.61 -14.79 9.05
C LYS A 412 16.87 -14.05 7.94
N ILE A 413 17.38 -12.87 7.62
CA ILE A 413 17.23 -12.29 6.28
C ILE A 413 18.55 -12.54 5.55
N MET A 414 18.48 -13.17 4.38
CA MET A 414 19.63 -13.43 3.51
C MET A 414 19.63 -12.46 2.33
N ARG A 415 20.82 -12.14 1.80
CA ARG A 415 20.98 -11.32 0.59
C ARG A 415 21.96 -12.01 -0.36
N VAL A 416 21.50 -12.33 -1.57
CA VAL A 416 22.26 -13.11 -2.56
C VAL A 416 22.23 -12.47 -3.95
N ASP A 417 23.27 -12.73 -4.74
CA ASP A 417 23.40 -12.33 -6.13
C ASP A 417 23.02 -13.50 -7.06
N ILE A 418 21.98 -13.27 -7.86
CA ILE A 418 21.40 -14.25 -8.80
C ILE A 418 21.75 -13.94 -10.27
N ASP A 419 22.59 -12.93 -10.51
CA ASP A 419 23.07 -12.53 -11.84
C ASP A 419 24.48 -13.05 -12.10
N ASN A 420 25.35 -13.04 -11.08
CA ASN A 420 26.74 -13.45 -11.17
C ASN A 420 26.96 -14.81 -10.51
N ILE A 421 26.39 -15.86 -11.11
CA ILE A 421 26.40 -17.20 -10.51
C ILE A 421 27.72 -17.93 -10.85
N PRO A 422 28.44 -18.49 -9.86
CA PRO A 422 29.66 -19.26 -10.10
C PRO A 422 29.41 -20.57 -10.86
N SER A 423 30.48 -21.25 -11.29
CA SER A 423 30.34 -22.59 -11.86
C SER A 423 29.85 -23.60 -10.81
N GLU A 424 29.25 -24.70 -11.25
CA GLU A 424 28.77 -25.77 -10.36
C GLU A 424 29.89 -26.31 -9.45
N ASP A 425 31.09 -26.53 -10.00
CA ASP A 425 32.27 -26.96 -9.24
C ASP A 425 32.65 -25.94 -8.14
N GLU A 426 32.53 -24.64 -8.43
CA GLU A 426 32.82 -23.58 -7.46
C GLU A 426 31.75 -23.51 -6.37
N ILE A 427 30.47 -23.64 -6.74
CA ILE A 427 29.34 -23.71 -5.79
C ILE A 427 29.52 -24.89 -4.83
N ILE A 428 29.87 -26.08 -5.34
CA ILE A 428 30.13 -27.27 -4.53
C ILE A 428 31.32 -27.03 -3.59
N LYS A 429 32.42 -26.46 -4.10
CA LYS A 429 33.61 -26.14 -3.30
C LYS A 429 33.32 -25.13 -2.19
N LEU A 430 32.44 -24.17 -2.46
CA LEU A 430 32.00 -23.15 -1.49
C LEU A 430 30.93 -23.67 -0.52
N GLY A 431 30.35 -24.85 -0.75
CA GLY A 431 29.33 -25.45 0.12
C GLY A 431 28.00 -24.68 0.14
N ARG A 432 27.65 -23.99 -0.96
CA ARG A 432 26.44 -23.15 -1.04
C ARG A 432 25.15 -23.97 -0.98
N TRP A 433 24.06 -23.33 -0.56
CA TRP A 433 22.72 -23.93 -0.46
C TRP A 433 21.97 -23.96 -1.80
N GLY A 434 22.56 -23.42 -2.86
CA GLY A 434 22.00 -23.43 -4.21
C GLY A 434 22.83 -22.58 -5.19
N ASN A 435 22.23 -22.22 -6.31
CA ASN A 435 22.92 -21.52 -7.39
C ASN A 435 22.80 -20.00 -7.24
N TYR A 436 23.74 -19.40 -6.52
CA TYR A 436 23.91 -17.95 -6.35
C TYR A 436 25.36 -17.62 -5.98
N SER A 437 25.74 -16.34 -6.07
CA SER A 437 26.90 -15.80 -5.37
C SER A 437 26.47 -14.92 -4.20
N VAL A 438 27.43 -14.61 -3.32
CA VAL A 438 27.22 -13.74 -2.17
C VAL A 438 27.85 -12.38 -2.46
N PRO A 439 27.10 -11.26 -2.34
CA PRO A 439 27.68 -9.93 -2.50
C PRO A 439 28.85 -9.70 -1.54
N GLN A 440 29.94 -9.12 -2.03
CA GLN A 440 31.15 -8.88 -1.22
C GLN A 440 30.89 -7.94 -0.04
N ASP A 441 29.93 -7.02 -0.19
CA ASP A 441 29.51 -6.10 0.86
C ASP A 441 28.45 -6.70 1.81
N ASN A 442 28.18 -8.02 1.77
CA ASN A 442 27.45 -8.66 2.87
C ASN A 442 28.23 -8.46 4.19
N PRO A 443 27.55 -8.34 5.34
CA PRO A 443 28.20 -8.07 6.63
C PRO A 443 29.21 -9.15 7.04
N TYR A 444 29.05 -10.38 6.54
CA TYR A 444 29.82 -11.55 6.97
C TYR A 444 30.49 -12.30 5.82
N SER A 445 30.70 -11.65 4.67
CA SER A 445 31.30 -12.28 3.47
C SER A 445 32.67 -12.91 3.71
N GLU A 446 33.46 -12.35 4.63
CA GLU A 446 34.81 -12.81 5.00
C GLU A 446 34.87 -13.46 6.39
N ASP A 447 33.75 -13.57 7.10
CA ASP A 447 33.69 -14.17 8.43
C ASP A 447 33.54 -15.70 8.31
N LYS A 448 34.49 -16.45 8.88
CA LYS A 448 34.47 -17.92 8.83
C LYS A 448 33.55 -18.54 9.88
N GLU A 449 33.09 -17.76 10.83
CA GLU A 449 32.21 -18.21 11.91
C GLU A 449 30.72 -17.93 11.63
N MET A 450 30.41 -17.24 10.52
CA MET A 450 29.04 -16.93 10.09
C MET A 450 28.80 -17.41 8.66
N GLU A 451 27.56 -17.74 8.33
CA GLU A 451 27.17 -17.96 6.94
C GLU A 451 27.19 -16.62 6.18
N PRO A 452 27.91 -16.52 5.05
CA PRO A 452 28.13 -15.26 4.35
C PRO A 452 26.86 -14.70 3.69
N GLU A 453 25.83 -15.53 3.48
CA GLU A 453 24.51 -15.14 2.96
C GLU A 453 23.75 -14.20 3.91
N ILE A 454 24.05 -14.24 5.21
CA ILE A 454 23.31 -13.52 6.25
C ILE A 454 23.44 -12.01 6.04
N TRP A 455 22.31 -11.35 5.85
CA TRP A 455 22.20 -9.88 5.90
C TRP A 455 21.82 -9.41 7.30
N ALA A 456 20.87 -10.09 7.94
CA ALA A 456 20.46 -9.81 9.32
C ALA A 456 19.93 -11.09 10.00
N TYR A 457 19.90 -11.12 11.32
CA TYR A 457 19.58 -12.33 12.09
C TYR A 457 18.80 -12.03 13.38
N GLY A 458 18.40 -13.09 14.09
CA GLY A 458 17.64 -12.96 15.33
C GLY A 458 16.18 -12.63 15.08
N LEU A 459 15.60 -13.18 14.00
CA LEU A 459 14.19 -13.04 13.63
C LEU A 459 13.44 -14.35 13.90
N ARG A 460 12.14 -14.29 14.20
CA ARG A 460 11.30 -15.46 14.46
C ARG A 460 10.62 -15.96 13.19
N ASN A 461 9.78 -15.14 12.59
CA ASN A 461 9.00 -15.44 11.40
C ASN A 461 8.72 -14.14 10.61
N PRO A 462 9.75 -13.58 9.94
CA PRO A 462 9.61 -12.37 9.13
C PRO A 462 8.65 -12.64 7.97
N TRP A 463 7.43 -12.13 8.08
CA TRP A 463 6.32 -12.49 7.21
C TRP A 463 6.19 -11.57 5.99
N ARG A 464 6.03 -10.27 6.22
CA ARG A 464 6.00 -9.27 5.14
C ARG A 464 6.95 -8.12 5.40
N CYS A 465 7.83 -7.95 4.44
CA CYS A 465 8.81 -6.90 4.33
C CYS A 465 8.56 -6.07 3.07
N SER A 466 8.85 -4.77 3.16
CA SER A 466 8.74 -3.86 2.02
C SER A 466 9.76 -2.73 2.08
N PHE A 467 10.43 -2.51 0.94
CA PHE A 467 11.26 -1.32 0.74
C PHE A 467 10.40 -0.10 0.54
N ASP A 468 10.89 1.02 1.04
CA ASP A 468 10.38 2.32 0.69
C ASP A 468 10.89 2.74 -0.70
N SER A 469 9.98 2.94 -1.66
CA SER A 469 10.38 3.31 -3.03
C SER A 469 11.09 4.66 -3.13
N GLU A 470 10.94 5.56 -2.15
CA GLU A 470 11.70 6.82 -2.08
C GLU A 470 13.01 6.71 -1.29
N ARG A 471 13.20 5.61 -0.56
CA ARG A 471 14.42 5.32 0.22
C ARG A 471 14.83 3.88 -0.07
N PRO A 472 15.46 3.61 -1.23
CA PRO A 472 15.56 2.26 -1.78
C PRO A 472 16.45 1.28 -1.00
N SER A 473 17.10 1.73 0.08
CA SER A 473 17.83 0.87 1.03
C SER A 473 17.14 0.75 2.40
N TYR A 474 15.99 1.40 2.57
CA TYR A 474 15.24 1.46 3.81
C TYR A 474 14.00 0.55 3.68
N PHE A 475 13.95 -0.50 4.48
CA PHE A 475 12.82 -1.43 4.47
C PHE A 475 12.44 -1.86 5.87
N LEU A 476 11.15 -2.10 6.04
CA LEU A 476 10.56 -2.62 7.25
C LEU A 476 10.18 -4.07 7.04
N CYS A 477 10.23 -4.85 8.11
CA CYS A 477 9.77 -6.23 8.14
C CYS A 477 8.87 -6.42 9.35
N ALA A 478 7.68 -6.95 9.12
CA ALA A 478 6.85 -7.52 10.17
C ALA A 478 7.40 -8.89 10.56
N ASP A 479 7.68 -9.07 11.84
CA ASP A 479 8.11 -10.33 12.43
C ASP A 479 7.02 -10.84 13.39
N VAL A 480 6.51 -12.04 13.12
CA VAL A 480 5.36 -12.58 13.87
C VAL A 480 5.83 -13.11 15.21
N GLY A 481 5.14 -12.69 16.26
CA GLY A 481 5.36 -13.08 17.66
C GLY A 481 5.10 -14.54 17.99
N GLN A 482 5.56 -14.98 19.17
CA GLN A 482 5.34 -16.34 19.67
C GLN A 482 4.04 -16.44 20.46
N ASP A 483 3.97 -15.76 21.60
CA ASP A 483 2.88 -15.87 22.58
C ASP A 483 2.43 -14.51 23.12
N GLN A 484 3.24 -13.45 23.01
CA GLN A 484 3.06 -12.21 23.78
C GLN A 484 3.06 -10.94 22.92
N TYR A 485 3.89 -10.84 21.89
CA TYR A 485 4.18 -9.55 21.24
C TYR A 485 4.40 -9.68 19.74
N GLU A 486 3.74 -8.82 18.97
CA GLU A 486 3.94 -8.69 17.52
C GLU A 486 4.80 -7.47 17.21
N GLU A 487 5.64 -7.54 16.17
CA GLU A 487 6.63 -6.50 15.91
C GLU A 487 6.85 -6.14 14.44
N VAL A 488 7.34 -4.91 14.23
CA VAL A 488 7.89 -4.44 12.95
C VAL A 488 9.24 -3.79 13.18
N ASP A 489 10.22 -4.26 12.43
CA ASP A 489 11.61 -3.84 12.51
C ASP A 489 12.04 -3.03 11.28
N ILE A 490 12.94 -2.07 11.50
CA ILE A 490 13.74 -1.50 10.39
C ILE A 490 14.94 -2.42 10.20
N ILE A 491 15.00 -3.07 9.03
CA ILE A 491 16.09 -4.01 8.80
C ILE A 491 17.36 -3.29 8.38
N SER A 492 18.41 -3.49 9.17
CA SER A 492 19.76 -2.96 8.96
C SER A 492 20.78 -4.06 8.70
N LYS A 493 21.87 -3.69 8.01
CA LYS A 493 23.01 -4.56 7.69
C LYS A 493 23.66 -5.09 8.96
N GLY A 494 23.72 -6.40 9.10
CA GLY A 494 24.32 -7.10 10.25
C GLY A 494 23.49 -7.03 11.54
N GLY A 495 22.28 -6.47 11.49
CA GLY A 495 21.42 -6.30 12.66
C GLY A 495 21.02 -7.63 13.30
N ASN A 496 20.93 -7.64 14.63
CA ASN A 496 20.40 -8.72 15.45
C ASN A 496 19.07 -8.27 16.08
N TYR A 497 17.95 -8.89 15.74
CA TYR A 497 16.62 -8.52 16.28
C TYR A 497 16.25 -9.29 17.56
N GLY A 498 17.21 -10.02 18.13
CA GLY A 498 17.10 -10.51 19.50
C GLY A 498 16.35 -11.83 19.66
N TRP A 499 15.48 -12.25 18.74
CA TRP A 499 14.87 -13.59 18.81
C TRP A 499 15.96 -14.65 18.79
N ARG A 500 16.01 -15.59 19.73
CA ARG A 500 14.99 -16.02 20.69
C ARG A 500 15.14 -15.53 22.13
N VAL A 501 16.07 -14.60 22.37
CA VAL A 501 16.32 -14.02 23.71
C VAL A 501 15.27 -12.97 24.06
N TYR A 502 14.74 -12.29 23.04
CA TYR A 502 13.66 -11.32 23.16
C TYR A 502 12.51 -11.66 22.21
N GLU A 503 11.29 -11.43 22.65
CA GLU A 503 10.06 -11.39 21.84
C GLU A 503 9.53 -9.96 21.90
N GLY A 504 9.72 -9.18 20.83
CA GLY A 504 9.57 -7.74 20.95
C GLY A 504 10.58 -7.15 21.95
N PRO A 505 10.14 -6.23 22.83
CA PRO A 505 10.98 -5.71 23.90
C PRO A 505 11.06 -6.65 25.13
N LEU A 506 10.39 -7.80 25.11
CA LEU A 506 10.22 -8.66 26.28
C LEU A 506 11.27 -9.76 26.31
N VAL A 507 11.92 -9.98 27.45
CA VAL A 507 12.84 -11.11 27.62
C VAL A 507 12.07 -12.42 27.50
N PHE A 508 12.50 -13.29 26.58
CA PHE A 508 11.90 -14.59 26.34
C PHE A 508 12.75 -15.71 26.96
N GLN A 509 12.10 -16.64 27.67
CA GLN A 509 12.76 -17.81 28.24
C GLN A 509 12.26 -19.11 27.59
N PRO A 510 13.13 -19.88 26.92
CA PRO A 510 12.77 -21.20 26.39
C PRO A 510 12.33 -22.15 27.51
N GLU A 511 11.37 -23.01 27.21
CA GLU A 511 11.13 -24.20 28.04
C GLU A 511 12.24 -25.25 27.88
N LYS A 512 12.87 -25.34 26.69
CA LYS A 512 13.92 -26.32 26.35
C LYS A 512 14.97 -25.69 25.44
N THR A 513 16.24 -26.06 25.65
CA THR A 513 17.40 -25.56 24.89
C THR A 513 18.39 -26.65 24.47
N PRO A 514 17.94 -27.73 23.78
CA PRO A 514 18.85 -28.79 23.31
C PRO A 514 19.98 -28.26 22.40
N GLY A 515 19.74 -27.21 21.59
CA GLY A 515 20.79 -26.58 20.77
C GLY A 515 21.63 -25.52 21.50
N GLY A 516 21.54 -25.47 22.83
CA GLY A 516 22.19 -24.46 23.64
C GLY A 516 21.34 -23.21 23.84
N ASN A 517 21.87 -22.26 24.63
CA ASN A 517 21.18 -21.02 24.95
C ASN A 517 22.09 -19.81 24.67
N THR A 518 21.48 -18.70 24.27
CA THR A 518 22.15 -17.41 24.11
C THR A 518 21.88 -16.57 25.35
N SER A 519 22.93 -15.99 25.94
CA SER A 519 22.77 -15.09 27.09
C SER A 519 22.31 -13.71 26.62
N ALA A 520 21.42 -13.07 27.36
CA ALA A 520 21.02 -11.68 27.09
C ALA A 520 22.22 -10.73 27.08
N ASP A 521 23.19 -10.94 27.97
CA ASP A 521 24.41 -10.12 28.04
C ASP A 521 25.38 -10.36 26.87
N SER A 522 25.13 -11.38 26.03
CA SER A 522 25.99 -11.75 24.89
C SER A 522 25.53 -11.18 23.55
N ILE A 523 24.41 -10.46 23.53
CA ILE A 523 23.84 -9.86 22.32
C ILE A 523 23.56 -8.37 22.53
N ASP A 524 23.57 -7.62 21.44
CA ASP A 524 23.12 -6.22 21.38
C ASP A 524 21.91 -6.15 20.44
N PRO A 525 20.69 -6.37 20.95
CA PRO A 525 19.50 -6.47 20.11
C PRO A 525 19.05 -5.09 19.62
N ILE A 526 18.62 -5.04 18.35
CA ILE A 526 17.86 -3.93 17.79
C ILE A 526 16.40 -4.21 18.07
N PHE A 527 15.78 -3.37 18.89
CA PHE A 527 14.37 -3.50 19.23
C PHE A 527 13.45 -2.94 18.12
N PRO A 528 12.21 -3.43 18.05
CA PRO A 528 11.29 -3.04 17.00
C PRO A 528 10.87 -1.57 17.11
N VAL A 529 10.52 -0.99 15.96
CA VAL A 529 10.06 0.40 15.87
C VAL A 529 8.55 0.55 15.98
N LEU A 530 7.82 -0.54 15.79
CA LEU A 530 6.39 -0.67 16.01
C LEU A 530 6.10 -2.04 16.60
N GLY A 531 5.05 -2.13 17.39
CA GLY A 531 4.59 -3.41 17.91
C GLY A 531 3.49 -3.22 18.95
N TYR A 532 2.92 -4.33 19.38
CA TYR A 532 1.85 -4.36 20.36
C TYR A 532 1.78 -5.72 21.04
N SER A 533 1.23 -5.73 22.26
CA SER A 533 1.01 -6.98 22.99
C SER A 533 -0.24 -7.68 22.47
N HIS A 534 -0.25 -9.01 22.40
CA HIS A 534 -1.42 -9.78 21.92
C HIS A 534 -2.69 -9.45 22.70
N SER A 535 -2.56 -9.21 24.01
CA SER A 535 -3.66 -8.86 24.91
C SER A 535 -4.30 -7.50 24.62
N GLU A 536 -3.60 -6.60 23.93
CA GLU A 536 -4.11 -5.27 23.54
C GLU A 536 -5.03 -5.35 22.32
N ILE A 537 -4.82 -6.35 21.46
CA ILE A 537 -5.54 -6.51 20.19
C ILE A 537 -6.76 -7.42 20.31
N ASN A 538 -6.59 -8.57 20.97
CA ASN A 538 -7.65 -9.57 21.04
C ASN A 538 -7.76 -10.14 22.45
N LYS A 539 -8.99 -10.18 22.99
CA LYS A 539 -9.27 -10.75 24.33
C LYS A 539 -8.94 -12.24 24.43
N LEU A 540 -8.87 -12.95 23.31
CA LEU A 540 -8.42 -14.35 23.26
C LEU A 540 -6.88 -14.49 23.27
N GLY A 541 -6.14 -13.39 23.17
CA GLY A 541 -4.68 -13.36 23.17
C GLY A 541 -4.04 -13.80 21.85
N SER A 542 -4.80 -13.84 20.75
CA SER A 542 -4.27 -14.17 19.41
C SER A 542 -4.01 -12.91 18.59
N ALA A 543 -2.79 -12.79 18.07
CA ALA A 543 -2.36 -11.82 17.09
C ALA A 543 -1.42 -12.52 16.08
N ALA A 544 -1.26 -11.92 14.90
CA ALA A 544 -0.32 -12.37 13.87
C ALA A 544 -0.15 -11.22 12.87
N ILE A 545 0.89 -10.41 13.10
CA ILE A 545 1.11 -9.22 12.29
C ILE A 545 1.47 -9.62 10.86
N SER A 546 0.66 -9.14 9.91
CA SER A 546 0.85 -9.46 8.50
C SER A 546 1.83 -8.51 7.81
N GLY A 547 2.18 -7.39 8.46
CA GLY A 547 3.02 -6.34 7.91
C GLY A 547 2.31 -5.50 6.85
N GLY A 548 3.09 -4.81 6.01
CA GLY A 548 2.51 -3.96 4.97
C GLY A 548 3.53 -3.14 4.18
N TYR A 549 3.16 -1.91 3.81
CA TYR A 549 3.80 -1.11 2.77
C TYR A 549 3.88 0.38 3.10
N PHE A 550 4.96 1.02 2.64
CA PHE A 550 5.01 2.48 2.55
C PHE A 550 4.02 2.98 1.50
N TYR A 551 3.09 3.84 1.91
CA TYR A 551 2.16 4.48 1.00
C TYR A 551 2.85 5.65 0.28
N ARG A 552 3.12 5.49 -1.01
CA ARG A 552 3.82 6.48 -1.85
C ARG A 552 2.98 6.99 -3.02
N SER A 553 1.66 6.81 -2.96
CA SER A 553 0.73 7.37 -3.93
C SER A 553 0.32 8.79 -3.54
N HIS A 554 0.16 9.68 -4.53
CA HIS A 554 -0.35 11.03 -4.31
C HIS A 554 -1.88 11.11 -4.31
N ILE A 555 -2.57 9.97 -4.43
CA ILE A 555 -4.05 9.92 -4.39
C ILE A 555 -4.56 10.38 -3.03
N ASP A 556 -3.96 9.90 -1.94
CA ASP A 556 -4.16 10.42 -0.59
C ASP A 556 -2.86 11.05 -0.04
N PRO A 557 -2.68 12.37 -0.21
CA PRO A 557 -1.52 13.07 0.30
C PRO A 557 -1.37 13.01 1.83
N CYS A 558 -2.45 12.73 2.58
CA CYS A 558 -2.43 12.74 4.04
C CYS A 558 -1.75 11.48 4.59
N THR A 559 -1.88 10.36 3.88
CA THR A 559 -1.25 9.08 4.21
C THR A 559 0.13 8.93 3.57
N TYR A 560 0.52 9.87 2.69
CA TYR A 560 1.80 9.86 2.00
C TYR A 560 3.01 9.72 2.95
N GLY A 561 3.80 8.69 2.72
CA GLY A 561 4.99 8.36 3.50
C GLY A 561 4.74 7.59 4.78
N SER A 562 3.48 7.30 5.12
CA SER A 562 3.13 6.40 6.23
C SER A 562 3.38 4.95 5.84
N TYR A 563 3.76 4.13 6.82
CA TYR A 563 3.78 2.68 6.69
C TYR A 563 2.41 2.14 7.08
N LEU A 564 1.67 1.60 6.10
CA LEU A 564 0.36 0.99 6.30
C LEU A 564 0.55 -0.50 6.57
N TYR A 565 -0.01 -1.02 7.66
CA TYR A 565 0.13 -2.42 8.04
C TYR A 565 -1.10 -2.93 8.79
N GLY A 566 -1.25 -4.25 8.81
CA GLY A 566 -2.36 -4.93 9.48
C GLY A 566 -1.94 -6.26 10.08
N ASP A 567 -2.93 -6.95 10.63
CA ASP A 567 -2.77 -8.21 11.36
C ASP A 567 -3.94 -9.14 11.05
N LEU A 568 -3.67 -10.45 11.03
CA LEU A 568 -4.62 -11.47 10.61
C LEU A 568 -5.82 -11.61 11.57
N TYR A 569 -5.59 -11.41 12.86
CA TYR A 569 -6.61 -11.53 13.90
C TYR A 569 -7.11 -10.17 14.38
N ALA A 570 -6.34 -9.11 14.14
CA ALA A 570 -6.78 -7.77 14.42
C ALA A 570 -7.88 -7.34 13.45
N SER A 571 -8.87 -6.67 14.01
CA SER A 571 -9.92 -5.97 13.29
C SER A 571 -9.51 -4.54 12.90
N HIS A 572 -8.20 -4.30 12.73
CA HIS A 572 -7.57 -2.98 12.67
C HIS A 572 -6.56 -2.90 11.52
N LEU A 573 -6.44 -1.69 10.97
CA LEU A 573 -5.40 -1.27 10.05
C LEU A 573 -4.71 -0.05 10.68
N TRP A 574 -3.39 0.03 10.60
CA TRP A 574 -2.64 1.15 11.15
C TRP A 574 -1.89 1.89 10.06
N ALA A 575 -1.74 3.21 10.27
CA ALA A 575 -0.84 4.06 9.53
C ALA A 575 0.22 4.59 10.49
N ALA A 576 1.46 4.16 10.31
CA ALA A 576 2.59 4.61 11.11
C ALA A 576 3.36 5.73 10.41
N THR A 577 3.45 6.88 11.07
CA THR A 577 4.21 8.03 10.58
C THR A 577 5.57 8.11 11.28
N GLU A 578 6.63 8.25 10.50
CA GLU A 578 7.98 8.44 11.04
C GLU A 578 8.28 9.93 11.26
N THR A 579 8.67 10.33 12.48
CA THR A 579 8.95 11.75 12.78
C THR A 579 10.16 11.92 13.72
N PRO A 580 11.23 12.63 13.28
CA PRO A 580 11.46 13.13 11.91
C PRO A 580 11.73 11.98 10.92
N ARG A 581 11.68 12.26 9.61
CA ARG A 581 12.03 11.28 8.57
C ARG A 581 13.43 10.69 8.85
N THR A 582 13.61 9.39 8.63
CA THR A 582 14.84 8.62 8.88
C THR A 582 15.32 8.58 10.35
N SER A 583 14.45 8.88 11.31
CA SER A 583 14.79 8.75 12.74
C SER A 583 14.60 7.34 13.30
N GLY A 584 13.80 6.51 12.61
CA GLY A 584 13.28 5.26 13.14
C GLY A 584 12.21 5.43 14.22
N ASN A 585 11.79 6.64 14.54
CA ASN A 585 10.73 6.90 15.51
C ASN A 585 9.37 6.96 14.81
N PHE A 586 8.61 5.86 14.90
CA PHE A 586 7.29 5.76 14.30
C PHE A 586 6.19 5.95 15.34
N THR A 587 5.13 6.66 14.95
CA THR A 587 3.89 6.78 15.72
C THR A 587 2.76 6.10 14.95
N PRO A 588 2.24 4.95 15.43
CA PRO A 588 1.11 4.29 14.80
C PRO A 588 -0.20 5.02 15.10
N THR A 589 -1.05 5.15 14.08
CA THR A 589 -2.41 5.66 14.21
C THR A 589 -3.38 4.61 13.70
N ASP A 590 -4.34 4.21 14.54
CA ASP A 590 -5.46 3.37 14.11
C ASP A 590 -6.21 4.06 12.97
N THR A 591 -6.38 3.35 11.87
CA THR A 591 -6.95 3.87 10.63
C THR A 591 -8.27 3.16 10.38
N PRO A 592 -9.41 3.78 10.74
CA PRO A 592 -10.72 3.21 10.48
C PRO A 592 -10.87 2.89 9.00
N PHE A 593 -11.53 1.79 8.68
CA PHE A 593 -11.81 1.45 7.30
C PHE A 593 -13.22 0.91 7.13
N SER A 594 -13.78 1.13 5.94
CA SER A 594 -15.10 0.65 5.57
C SER A 594 -15.18 0.37 4.08
N CYS A 595 -16.12 -0.49 3.67
CA CYS A 595 -16.40 -0.69 2.26
C CYS A 595 -16.88 0.61 1.61
N ALA A 596 -16.38 0.90 0.41
CA ALA A 596 -16.88 1.98 -0.43
C ALA A 596 -18.35 1.72 -0.82
N LEU A 597 -19.20 2.76 -0.80
CA LEU A 597 -20.64 2.64 -1.12
C LEU A 597 -20.88 2.25 -2.59
N ASP A 598 -19.95 2.63 -3.44
CA ASP A 598 -19.89 2.43 -4.88
C ASP A 598 -18.93 1.29 -5.27
N SER A 599 -18.53 0.45 -4.29
CA SER A 599 -17.70 -0.72 -4.54
C SER A 599 -18.27 -1.60 -5.68
N PRO A 600 -17.48 -2.01 -6.68
CA PRO A 600 -17.92 -2.83 -7.82
C PRO A 600 -18.60 -4.13 -7.38
N ILE A 601 -18.06 -4.76 -6.34
CA ILE A 601 -18.65 -5.90 -5.66
C ILE A 601 -19.08 -5.44 -4.28
N LYS A 602 -20.30 -5.81 -3.89
CA LYS A 602 -20.79 -5.52 -2.54
C LYS A 602 -19.90 -6.25 -1.52
N CYS A 603 -19.31 -5.52 -0.58
CA CYS A 603 -18.59 -6.15 0.52
C CYS A 603 -19.56 -6.92 1.40
N ASP A 604 -19.10 -8.09 1.85
CA ASP A 604 -19.76 -8.79 2.93
C ASP A 604 -19.39 -8.09 4.25
N SER A 605 -20.15 -8.33 5.31
CA SER A 605 -19.83 -7.80 6.64
C SER A 605 -19.44 -8.95 7.55
N VAL A 606 -18.38 -8.77 8.34
CA VAL A 606 -18.04 -9.74 9.38
C VAL A 606 -19.26 -9.88 10.32
N PRO A 607 -19.71 -11.09 10.66
CA PRO A 607 -20.88 -11.27 11.52
C PRO A 607 -20.77 -10.47 12.81
N ASN A 608 -21.77 -9.64 13.10
CA ASN A 608 -21.84 -8.74 14.25
C ASN A 608 -20.77 -7.62 14.28
N SER A 609 -20.20 -7.23 13.13
CA SER A 609 -19.26 -6.12 13.00
C SER A 609 -19.60 -5.23 11.80
N ASN A 610 -19.19 -3.97 11.87
CA ASN A 610 -19.27 -3.02 10.74
C ASN A 610 -18.08 -3.16 9.77
N LEU A 611 -17.16 -4.08 10.06
CA LEU A 611 -15.98 -4.29 9.23
C LEU A 611 -16.35 -5.09 7.97
N PRO A 612 -15.78 -4.71 6.82
CA PRO A 612 -15.90 -5.50 5.61
C PRO A 612 -15.26 -6.88 5.83
N ALA A 613 -15.93 -7.92 5.33
CA ALA A 613 -15.48 -9.32 5.31
C ALA A 613 -14.87 -9.72 3.97
#